data_AF-A0A955AR08-F1
#
_entry.id   AF-A0A955AR08-F1
#
_cell.length_a   1.000
_cell.length_b   1.000
_cell.length_c   1.000
_cell.angle_alpha   90.00
_cell.angle_beta   90.00
_cell.angle_gamma   90.00
#
_symmetry.space_group_name_H-M   'P 1'
#
loop_
_entity.id
_entity.type
_entity.pdbx_description
1 polymer ?
#
loop_
_entity_poly.entity_id
_entity_poly.type
_entity_poly.pdbx_seq_one_letter_code
_entity_poly.pdbx_strand_id
1 'polypeptide(L)'
;MALLRLAVWLAGINLLLMQPAFVLAQTAAQSDTKLQSDPMSLLAAPAPTPEHLKALFDRMEAANRRSQDVFRQLSVQQMNFKPSNGTHTPRWNAEHMAGRQLLFFSQIYHALDPNIPVVDWNPQQMPQDYQARHPDWSGAEEARAMQRVDDFCRRYAYLLKEVSLTEKPPATFWPTLEALLLQMEKHYDEHTANVKKKFELPDWPSE
;
A
#
# COMPACT_ATOMS: atom_id res chain seq x y z
N MET A 1 29.57 52.11 31.39
CA MET A 1 29.44 51.40 32.68
C MET A 1 29.79 49.93 32.39
N ALA A 2 31.04 49.50 32.58
CA ALA A 2 31.60 48.95 33.84
C ALA A 2 30.79 47.71 34.28
N LEU A 3 31.28 46.47 34.41
CA LEU A 3 32.60 45.90 34.74
C LEU A 3 32.68 44.45 34.18
N LEU A 4 33.84 43.99 33.64
CA LEU A 4 34.83 43.09 34.30
C LEU A 4 34.19 41.90 35.08
N ARG A 5 34.61 40.64 34.85
CA ARG A 5 35.93 40.12 35.28
C ARG A 5 36.44 38.92 34.45
N LEU A 6 37.75 38.96 34.23
CA LEU A 6 38.72 37.96 33.78
C LEU A 6 39.07 36.92 34.86
N ALA A 7 39.52 35.72 34.43
CA ALA A 7 40.77 35.00 34.80
C ALA A 7 40.69 33.60 34.12
N VAL A 8 41.49 33.16 33.13
CA VAL A 8 42.95 33.05 32.85
C VAL A 8 43.72 32.12 33.82
N TRP A 9 44.32 31.07 33.21
CA TRP A 9 45.63 30.41 33.44
C TRP A 9 45.49 28.87 33.44
N LEU A 10 46.40 28.03 32.92
CA LEU A 10 47.40 28.06 31.83
C LEU A 10 47.95 26.60 31.72
N ALA A 11 48.37 26.22 30.52
CA ALA A 11 49.31 25.18 30.10
C ALA A 11 49.63 23.94 30.97
N GLY A 12 49.65 22.78 30.29
CA GLY A 12 50.44 21.61 30.67
C GLY A 12 50.62 20.65 29.49
N ILE A 13 51.71 20.82 28.73
CA ILE A 13 52.22 19.81 27.79
C ILE A 13 52.88 18.71 28.64
N ASN A 14 52.53 17.44 28.40
CA ASN A 14 53.42 16.34 28.74
C ASN A 14 53.43 15.30 27.60
N LEU A 15 54.66 14.97 27.22
CA LEU A 15 55.05 14.13 26.10
C LEU A 15 55.31 12.69 26.60
N LEU A 16 55.12 11.71 25.72
CA LEU A 16 55.47 10.28 25.80
C LEU A 16 54.71 9.41 26.83
N LEU A 17 54.03 8.39 26.32
CA LEU A 17 54.61 7.04 26.16
C LEU A 17 53.73 6.21 25.20
N MET A 18 54.34 5.68 24.15
CA MET A 18 53.77 4.59 23.34
C MET A 18 53.64 3.34 24.19
N GLN A 19 52.61 2.51 23.94
CA GLN A 19 52.58 1.02 23.89
C GLN A 19 51.10 0.55 23.75
N PRO A 20 50.83 -0.69 23.34
CA PRO A 20 50.74 -1.17 21.97
C PRO A 20 49.29 -1.32 21.47
N ALA A 21 49.16 -1.40 20.14
CA ALA A 21 47.91 -1.71 19.45
C ALA A 21 47.37 -3.09 19.86
N PHE A 22 46.21 -3.10 20.51
CA PHE A 22 45.34 -4.27 20.50
C PHE A 22 44.50 -4.22 19.23
N VAL A 23 44.92 -5.02 18.24
CA VAL A 23 44.07 -5.40 17.11
C VAL A 23 43.03 -6.37 17.66
N LEU A 24 41.84 -5.86 17.97
CA LEU A 24 40.64 -6.70 18.09
C LEU A 24 40.07 -6.86 16.69
N ALA A 25 40.29 -8.04 16.12
CA ALA A 25 39.60 -8.50 14.93
C ALA A 25 38.08 -8.44 15.16
N GLN A 26 37.42 -7.47 14.54
CA GLN A 26 35.97 -7.47 14.42
C GLN A 26 35.60 -8.52 13.37
N THR A 27 35.25 -9.72 13.85
CA THR A 27 34.59 -10.72 13.02
C THR A 27 33.27 -10.13 12.54
N ALA A 28 33.19 -9.87 11.23
CA ALA A 28 31.95 -9.62 10.54
C ALA A 28 31.07 -10.88 10.65
N ALA A 29 30.20 -10.93 11.66
CA ALA A 29 29.07 -11.83 11.65
C ALA A 29 28.01 -11.19 10.74
N GLN A 30 28.14 -11.45 9.43
CA GLN A 30 26.99 -11.44 8.53
C GLN A 30 25.99 -12.46 9.08
N SER A 31 25.00 -12.00 9.81
CA SER A 31 23.78 -12.76 9.99
C SER A 31 23.03 -12.72 8.65
N ASP A 32 23.40 -13.65 7.76
CA ASP A 32 22.54 -14.11 6.67
C ASP A 32 21.33 -14.81 7.30
N THR A 33 20.43 -14.03 7.89
CA THR A 33 19.12 -14.52 8.30
C THR A 33 18.29 -14.63 7.04
N LYS A 34 18.54 -15.69 6.28
CA LYS A 34 17.64 -16.16 5.24
C LYS A 34 16.31 -16.41 5.94
N LEU A 35 15.34 -15.53 5.74
CA LEU A 35 13.94 -15.71 6.13
C LEU A 35 13.43 -17.00 5.47
N GLN A 36 13.66 -18.13 6.14
CA GLN A 36 13.02 -19.38 5.82
C GLN A 36 11.61 -19.29 6.39
N SER A 37 10.70 -18.73 5.60
CA SER A 37 9.27 -18.96 5.83
C SER A 37 9.02 -20.45 5.68
N ASP A 38 8.51 -21.09 6.74
CA ASP A 38 8.07 -22.47 6.69
C ASP A 38 7.00 -22.60 5.58
N PRO A 39 7.22 -23.41 4.53
CA PRO A 39 6.22 -23.60 3.48
C PRO A 39 4.87 -24.10 4.02
N MET A 40 4.86 -24.78 5.17
CA MET A 40 3.60 -25.15 5.85
C MET A 40 2.85 -23.94 6.41
N SER A 41 3.55 -22.88 6.83
CA SER A 41 2.92 -21.60 7.22
C SER A 41 2.33 -20.85 6.03
N LEU A 42 2.81 -21.08 4.81
CA LEU A 42 2.23 -20.50 3.60
C LEU A 42 0.94 -21.22 3.16
N LEU A 43 0.81 -22.49 3.54
CA LEU A 43 -0.34 -23.37 3.26
C LEU A 43 -1.41 -23.36 4.37
N ALA A 44 -1.10 -22.82 5.55
CA ALA A 44 -2.06 -22.67 6.63
C ALA A 44 -3.24 -21.78 6.19
N ALA A 45 -4.46 -22.17 6.57
CA ALA A 45 -5.63 -21.34 6.33
C ALA A 45 -5.42 -19.96 6.98
N PRO A 46 -5.76 -18.86 6.30
CA PRO A 46 -5.63 -17.53 6.89
C PRO A 46 -6.42 -17.46 8.19
N ALA A 47 -5.84 -16.80 9.19
CA ALA A 47 -6.55 -16.55 10.45
C ALA A 47 -7.88 -15.82 10.14
N PRO A 48 -8.95 -16.12 10.89
CA PRO A 48 -10.25 -15.53 10.62
C PRO A 48 -10.21 -14.00 10.78
N THR A 49 -11.01 -13.29 9.98
CA THR A 49 -11.23 -11.86 10.17
C THR A 49 -11.83 -11.61 11.56
N PRO A 50 -11.31 -10.64 12.33
CA PRO A 50 -11.91 -10.25 13.61
C PRO A 50 -13.39 -9.89 13.46
N GLU A 51 -14.23 -10.37 14.37
CA GLU A 51 -15.70 -10.29 14.24
C GLU A 51 -16.19 -8.83 14.11
N HIS A 52 -15.59 -7.91 14.87
CA HIS A 52 -15.96 -6.48 14.83
C HIS A 52 -15.64 -5.81 13.50
N LEU A 53 -14.77 -6.40 12.67
CA LEU A 53 -14.39 -5.88 11.35
C LEU A 53 -15.14 -6.56 10.21
N LYS A 54 -15.75 -7.71 10.47
CA LYS A 54 -16.29 -8.60 9.43
C LYS A 54 -17.25 -7.89 8.49
N ALA A 55 -18.24 -7.18 9.03
CA ALA A 55 -19.25 -6.49 8.23
C ALA A 55 -18.65 -5.41 7.31
N LEU A 56 -17.65 -4.66 7.78
CA LEU A 56 -17.02 -3.60 7.00
C LEU A 56 -16.10 -4.15 5.90
N PHE A 57 -15.35 -5.21 6.20
CA PHE A 57 -14.60 -5.94 5.17
C PHE A 57 -15.54 -6.53 4.11
N ASP A 58 -16.64 -7.17 4.53
CA ASP A 58 -17.58 -7.78 3.59
C ASP A 58 -18.23 -6.73 2.66
N ARG A 59 -18.48 -5.51 3.15
CA ARG A 59 -18.93 -4.36 2.35
C ARG A 59 -17.88 -3.87 1.36
N MET A 60 -16.65 -3.66 1.82
CA MET A 60 -15.53 -3.25 0.97
C MET A 60 -15.31 -4.24 -0.18
N GLU A 61 -15.26 -5.53 0.12
CA GLU A 61 -15.08 -6.56 -0.91
C GLU A 61 -16.30 -6.70 -1.82
N ALA A 62 -17.51 -6.46 -1.31
CA ALA A 62 -18.69 -6.43 -2.16
C ALA A 62 -18.61 -5.28 -3.18
N ALA A 63 -18.08 -4.12 -2.81
CA ALA A 63 -17.83 -3.01 -3.73
C ALA A 63 -16.75 -3.33 -4.76
N ASN A 64 -15.66 -3.96 -4.34
CA ASN A 64 -14.64 -4.45 -5.26
C ASN A 64 -15.22 -5.50 -6.23
N ARG A 65 -15.96 -6.50 -5.76
CA ARG A 65 -16.64 -7.50 -6.63
C ARG A 65 -17.55 -6.86 -7.67
N ARG A 66 -18.39 -5.88 -7.28
CA ARG A 66 -19.23 -5.12 -8.24
C ARG A 66 -18.37 -4.40 -9.29
N SER A 67 -17.23 -3.87 -8.89
CA SER A 67 -16.28 -3.22 -9.80
C SER A 67 -15.67 -4.25 -10.76
N GLN A 68 -15.20 -5.39 -10.23
CA GLN A 68 -14.67 -6.50 -11.03
C GLN A 68 -15.68 -6.98 -12.08
N ASP A 69 -16.97 -7.06 -11.75
CA ASP A 69 -18.02 -7.47 -12.69
C ASP A 69 -18.15 -6.51 -13.89
N VAL A 70 -17.88 -5.22 -13.69
CA VAL A 70 -17.84 -4.22 -14.77
C VAL A 70 -16.56 -4.40 -15.59
N PHE A 71 -15.40 -4.46 -14.93
CA PHE A 71 -14.13 -4.56 -15.64
C PHE A 71 -13.98 -5.86 -16.43
N ARG A 72 -14.48 -7.00 -15.93
CA ARG A 72 -14.33 -8.31 -16.57
C ARG A 72 -14.87 -8.36 -18.00
N GLN A 73 -15.75 -7.44 -18.37
CA GLN A 73 -16.37 -7.35 -19.68
C GLN A 73 -15.54 -6.55 -20.69
N LEU A 74 -14.50 -5.84 -20.24
CA LEU A 74 -13.77 -4.88 -21.08
C LEU A 74 -12.64 -5.53 -21.87
N SER A 75 -12.59 -5.24 -23.17
CA SER A 75 -11.48 -5.61 -24.05
C SER A 75 -10.18 -4.89 -23.65
N VAL A 76 -9.05 -5.34 -24.18
CA VAL A 76 -7.76 -4.64 -23.99
C VAL A 76 -7.83 -3.20 -24.51
N GLN A 77 -8.49 -2.98 -25.66
CA GLN A 77 -8.62 -1.65 -26.25
C GLN A 77 -9.58 -0.77 -25.43
N GLN A 78 -10.69 -1.31 -24.94
CA GLN A 78 -11.58 -0.59 -24.02
C GLN A 78 -10.89 -0.25 -22.69
N MET A 79 -10.07 -1.14 -22.14
CA MET A 79 -9.29 -0.85 -20.93
C MET A 79 -8.32 0.32 -21.12
N ASN A 80 -7.70 0.41 -22.29
CA ASN A 80 -6.75 1.46 -22.65
C ASN A 80 -7.38 2.68 -23.31
N PHE A 81 -8.71 2.73 -23.44
CA PHE A 81 -9.41 3.84 -24.06
C PHE A 81 -9.08 5.15 -23.35
N LYS A 82 -8.64 6.15 -24.11
CA LYS A 82 -8.31 7.51 -23.67
C LYS A 82 -9.48 8.43 -24.05
N PRO A 83 -10.38 8.75 -23.09
CA PRO A 83 -11.55 9.57 -23.37
C PRO A 83 -11.18 10.97 -23.87
N SER A 84 -11.84 11.44 -24.93
CA SER A 84 -11.69 12.81 -25.45
C SER A 84 -12.02 13.92 -24.43
N ASN A 85 -12.85 13.62 -23.42
CA ASN A 85 -13.21 14.54 -22.35
C ASN A 85 -12.13 14.71 -21.25
N GLY A 86 -10.96 14.09 -21.42
CA GLY A 86 -9.82 14.23 -20.50
C GLY A 86 -9.93 13.43 -19.19
N THR A 87 -10.97 12.61 -19.02
CA THR A 87 -11.07 11.72 -17.85
C THR A 87 -10.08 10.56 -17.92
N HIS A 88 -9.70 10.01 -16.76
CA HIS A 88 -8.79 8.85 -16.70
C HIS A 88 -9.32 7.64 -17.46
N THR A 89 -8.43 6.80 -18.01
CA THR A 89 -8.80 5.56 -18.71
C THR A 89 -9.49 4.56 -17.77
N PRO A 90 -10.26 3.57 -18.28
CA PRO A 90 -10.77 2.49 -17.44
C PRO A 90 -9.63 1.76 -16.69
N ARG A 91 -8.51 1.46 -17.35
CA ARG A 91 -7.36 0.83 -16.69
C ARG A 91 -6.79 1.66 -15.54
N TRP A 92 -6.63 2.98 -15.72
CA TRP A 92 -6.15 3.84 -14.65
C TRP A 92 -7.08 3.74 -13.43
N ASN A 93 -8.40 3.69 -13.64
CA ASN A 93 -9.36 3.56 -12.53
C ASN A 93 -9.21 2.22 -11.82
N ALA A 94 -9.04 1.11 -12.54
CA ALA A 94 -8.79 -0.21 -11.95
C ALA A 94 -7.48 -0.23 -11.13
N GLU A 95 -6.39 0.23 -11.72
CA GLU A 95 -5.08 0.30 -11.07
C GLU A 95 -5.10 1.23 -9.84
N HIS A 96 -5.81 2.35 -9.93
CA HIS A 96 -5.95 3.31 -8.84
C HIS A 96 -6.77 2.75 -7.68
N MET A 97 -7.92 2.13 -7.97
CA MET A 97 -8.76 1.49 -6.95
C MET A 97 -7.97 0.44 -6.16
N ALA A 98 -7.43 -0.55 -6.86
CA ALA A 98 -6.67 -1.64 -6.27
C ALA A 98 -5.37 -1.13 -5.61
N GLY A 99 -4.65 -0.22 -6.26
CA GLY A 99 -3.38 0.31 -5.78
C GLY A 99 -3.51 1.11 -4.49
N ARG A 100 -4.56 1.93 -4.34
CA ARG A 100 -4.78 2.69 -3.10
C ARG A 100 -5.17 1.81 -1.92
N GLN A 101 -6.06 0.84 -2.14
CA GLN A 101 -6.40 -0.13 -1.10
C GLN A 101 -5.15 -0.90 -0.66
N LEU A 102 -4.39 -1.44 -1.62
CA LEU A 102 -3.17 -2.19 -1.33
C LEU A 102 -2.15 -1.36 -0.55
N LEU A 103 -1.94 -0.10 -0.94
CA LEU A 103 -1.02 0.79 -0.24
C LEU A 103 -1.44 1.01 1.22
N PHE A 104 -2.69 1.38 1.46
CA PHE A 104 -3.15 1.66 2.84
C PHE A 104 -3.05 0.44 3.74
N PHE A 105 -3.54 -0.71 3.28
CA PHE A 105 -3.52 -1.91 4.09
C PHE A 105 -2.11 -2.46 4.28
N SER A 106 -1.26 -2.42 3.25
CA SER A 106 0.14 -2.86 3.39
C SER A 106 0.93 -1.98 4.35
N GLN A 107 0.68 -0.66 4.40
CA GLN A 107 1.27 0.24 5.41
C GLN A 107 0.84 -0.14 6.83
N ILE A 108 -0.45 -0.37 7.04
CA ILE A 108 -1.00 -0.77 8.35
C ILE A 108 -0.40 -2.11 8.79
N TYR A 109 -0.43 -3.10 7.90
CA TYR A 109 0.07 -4.44 8.21
C TYR A 109 1.58 -4.46 8.43
N HIS A 110 2.36 -3.71 7.65
CA HIS A 110 3.79 -3.55 7.89
C HIS A 110 4.09 -2.94 9.26
N ALA A 111 3.29 -1.96 9.70
CA ALA A 111 3.45 -1.35 11.02
C ALA A 111 3.14 -2.31 12.18
N LEU A 112 2.32 -3.33 11.94
CA LEU A 112 1.95 -4.36 12.92
C LEU A 112 2.85 -5.60 12.84
N ASP A 113 3.32 -5.95 11.64
CA ASP A 113 4.26 -7.02 11.34
C ASP A 113 5.21 -6.58 10.21
N PRO A 114 6.46 -6.19 10.53
CA PRO A 114 7.43 -5.71 9.55
C PRO A 114 7.83 -6.70 8.46
N ASN A 115 7.50 -7.99 8.60
CA ASN A 115 7.74 -8.98 7.55
C ASN A 115 6.78 -8.83 6.36
N ILE A 116 5.68 -8.09 6.52
CA ILE A 116 4.74 -7.79 5.45
C ILE A 116 5.26 -6.55 4.72
N PRO A 117 5.54 -6.61 3.41
CA PRO A 117 6.08 -5.46 2.68
C PRO A 117 5.01 -4.37 2.51
N VAL A 118 5.45 -3.11 2.53
CA VAL A 118 4.65 -2.00 2.00
C VAL A 118 4.67 -2.07 0.48
N VAL A 119 3.49 -2.02 -0.14
CA VAL A 119 3.36 -2.15 -1.60
C VAL A 119 2.64 -0.93 -2.15
N ASP A 120 3.37 -0.11 -2.92
CA ASP A 120 2.79 1.02 -3.65
C ASP A 120 2.63 0.66 -5.13
N TRP A 121 1.40 0.36 -5.49
CA TRP A 121 0.96 0.08 -6.86
C TRP A 121 0.05 1.19 -7.40
N ASN A 122 -0.01 2.35 -6.74
CA ASN A 122 -0.88 3.41 -7.17
C ASN A 122 -0.30 4.10 -8.42
N PRO A 123 -1.08 4.24 -9.51
CA PRO A 123 -0.66 5.01 -10.67
C PRO A 123 -0.52 6.49 -10.30
N GLN A 124 0.33 7.21 -11.05
CA GLN A 124 0.40 8.66 -10.94
C GLN A 124 -0.96 9.29 -11.31
N GLN A 125 -1.30 10.39 -10.63
CA GLN A 125 -2.59 11.06 -10.81
C GLN A 125 -2.74 11.78 -12.16
N MET A 126 -1.62 12.15 -12.81
CA MET A 126 -1.61 12.93 -14.04
C MET A 126 -1.91 12.02 -15.26
N PRO A 127 -3.04 12.24 -15.98
CA PRO A 127 -3.49 11.32 -17.03
C PRO A 127 -2.67 11.37 -18.33
N GLN A 128 -1.94 12.47 -18.60
CA GLN A 128 -1.14 12.58 -19.82
C GLN A 128 0.07 11.64 -19.83
N ASP A 129 0.71 11.45 -18.67
CA ASP A 129 1.91 10.62 -18.52
C ASP A 129 1.60 9.24 -17.95
N TYR A 130 0.31 8.88 -17.85
CA TYR A 130 -0.09 7.57 -17.34
C TYR A 130 0.46 6.44 -18.20
N GLN A 131 1.26 5.58 -17.57
CA GLN A 131 1.73 4.33 -18.11
C GLN A 131 1.11 3.17 -17.34
N ALA A 132 0.33 2.37 -18.06
CA ALA A 132 -0.23 1.14 -17.54
C ALA A 132 0.87 0.17 -17.09
N ARG A 133 0.70 -0.50 -15.96
CA ARG A 133 1.63 -1.56 -15.54
C ARG A 133 1.55 -2.76 -16.48
N HIS A 134 0.34 -3.08 -16.93
CA HIS A 134 0.05 -4.20 -17.81
C HIS A 134 -0.84 -3.74 -18.97
N PRO A 135 -0.28 -3.04 -19.98
CA PRO A 135 -1.07 -2.48 -21.08
C PRO A 135 -1.76 -3.54 -21.94
N ASP A 136 -1.31 -4.78 -21.89
CA ASP A 136 -1.81 -5.94 -22.63
C ASP A 136 -2.95 -6.69 -21.93
N TRP A 137 -3.20 -6.40 -20.65
CA TRP A 137 -4.24 -7.09 -19.88
C TRP A 137 -5.65 -6.69 -20.31
N SER A 138 -6.52 -7.68 -20.51
CA SER A 138 -7.95 -7.42 -20.60
C SER A 138 -8.50 -6.97 -19.25
N GLY A 139 -9.76 -6.51 -19.22
CA GLY A 139 -10.41 -6.19 -17.97
C GLY A 139 -10.64 -7.42 -17.06
N ALA A 140 -10.61 -8.64 -17.59
CA ALA A 140 -10.64 -9.86 -16.77
C ALA A 140 -9.34 -10.12 -16.01
N GLU A 141 -8.18 -9.75 -16.58
CA GLU A 141 -6.89 -9.81 -15.88
C GLU A 141 -6.83 -8.75 -14.77
N GLU A 142 -7.31 -7.54 -15.04
CA GLU A 142 -7.39 -6.45 -14.06
C GLU A 142 -8.35 -6.79 -12.92
N ALA A 143 -9.54 -7.34 -13.22
CA ALA A 143 -10.47 -7.82 -12.20
C ALA A 143 -9.84 -8.90 -11.30
N ARG A 144 -9.01 -9.79 -11.86
CA ARG A 144 -8.26 -10.78 -11.06
C ARG A 144 -7.19 -10.11 -10.18
N ALA A 145 -6.57 -9.03 -10.64
CA ALA A 145 -5.64 -8.26 -9.82
C ALA A 145 -6.35 -7.55 -8.66
N MET A 146 -7.53 -6.98 -8.91
CA MET A 146 -8.37 -6.38 -7.87
C MET A 146 -8.78 -7.41 -6.81
N GLN A 147 -9.15 -8.63 -7.21
CA GLN A 147 -9.46 -9.71 -6.25
C GLN A 147 -8.24 -10.07 -5.39
N ARG A 148 -7.04 -10.13 -5.97
CA ARG A 148 -5.81 -10.41 -5.19
C ARG A 148 -5.53 -9.35 -4.12
N VAL A 149 -5.97 -8.11 -4.32
CA VAL A 149 -5.87 -7.06 -3.31
C VAL A 149 -6.84 -7.32 -2.15
N ASP A 150 -8.07 -7.72 -2.42
CA ASP A 150 -9.00 -8.16 -1.35
C ASP A 150 -8.45 -9.38 -0.61
N ASP A 151 -7.91 -10.37 -1.33
CA ASP A 151 -7.31 -11.56 -0.72
C ASP A 151 -6.14 -11.19 0.21
N PHE A 152 -5.30 -10.23 -0.20
CA PHE A 152 -4.23 -9.68 0.63
C PHE A 152 -4.79 -8.98 1.88
N CYS A 153 -5.78 -8.08 1.69
CA CYS A 153 -6.45 -7.38 2.78
C CYS A 153 -7.06 -8.36 3.78
N ARG A 154 -7.76 -9.39 3.29
CA ARG A 154 -8.42 -10.41 4.09
C ARG A 154 -7.43 -11.30 4.83
N ARG A 155 -6.36 -11.75 4.16
CA ARG A 155 -5.33 -12.64 4.71
C ARG A 155 -4.70 -12.08 5.98
N TYR A 156 -4.50 -10.77 6.04
CA TYR A 156 -3.82 -10.10 7.15
C TYR A 156 -4.76 -9.35 8.11
N ALA A 157 -6.07 -9.43 7.89
CA ALA A 157 -7.06 -8.75 8.72
C ALA A 157 -6.99 -9.15 10.21
N TYR A 158 -6.45 -10.34 10.52
CA TYR A 158 -6.22 -10.81 11.89
C TYR A 158 -5.29 -9.89 12.70
N LEU A 159 -4.38 -9.16 12.04
CA LEU A 159 -3.49 -8.20 12.72
C LEU A 159 -4.26 -7.02 13.32
N LEU A 160 -5.47 -6.75 12.83
CA LEU A 160 -6.33 -5.66 13.30
C LEU A 160 -7.21 -6.06 14.48
N LYS A 161 -7.02 -7.27 15.05
CA LYS A 161 -7.86 -7.79 16.13
C LYS A 161 -7.98 -6.82 17.32
N GLU A 162 -6.88 -6.19 17.70
CA GLU A 162 -6.82 -5.27 18.84
C GLU A 162 -6.95 -3.79 18.44
N VAL A 163 -7.20 -3.50 17.15
CA VAL A 163 -7.40 -2.12 16.66
C VAL A 163 -8.88 -1.78 16.71
N SER A 164 -9.25 -0.75 17.47
CA SER A 164 -10.63 -0.27 17.53
C SER A 164 -11.05 0.43 16.25
N LEU A 165 -12.32 0.27 15.87
CA LEU A 165 -12.92 0.96 14.72
C LEU A 165 -12.86 2.49 14.85
N THR A 166 -12.90 3.01 16.07
CA THR A 166 -12.89 4.46 16.36
C THR A 166 -11.49 5.03 16.57
N GLU A 167 -10.45 4.20 16.46
CA GLU A 167 -9.06 4.62 16.63
C GLU A 167 -8.37 4.78 15.28
N LYS A 168 -7.36 5.66 15.26
CA LYS A 168 -6.51 5.87 14.11
C LYS A 168 -5.68 4.60 13.83
N PRO A 169 -5.75 4.02 12.61
CA PRO A 169 -4.90 2.89 12.27
C PRO A 169 -3.46 3.36 12.08
N PRO A 170 -2.46 2.51 12.42
CA PRO A 170 -1.05 2.88 12.37
C PRO A 170 -0.60 3.20 10.95
N ALA A 171 0.46 4.03 10.82
CA ALA A 171 1.11 4.35 9.55
C ALA A 171 0.21 4.95 8.44
N THR A 172 -0.97 5.47 8.78
CA THR A 172 -1.84 6.16 7.82
C THR A 172 -2.24 7.57 8.30
N PHE A 173 -2.86 8.33 7.40
CA PHE A 173 -3.46 9.62 7.73
C PHE A 173 -4.96 9.53 8.07
N TRP A 174 -5.57 8.34 8.02
CA TRP A 174 -7.00 8.18 8.29
C TRP A 174 -7.32 8.47 9.76
N PRO A 175 -8.41 9.18 10.06
CA PRO A 175 -8.75 9.53 11.43
C PRO A 175 -9.19 8.31 12.26
N THR A 176 -9.88 7.34 11.62
CA THR A 176 -10.31 6.10 12.25
C THR A 176 -10.22 4.91 11.28
N LEU A 177 -10.13 3.69 11.79
CA LEU A 177 -10.13 2.47 10.98
C LEU A 177 -11.47 2.32 10.24
N GLU A 178 -12.58 2.66 10.88
CA GLU A 178 -13.90 2.70 10.25
C GLU A 178 -13.94 3.66 9.05
N ALA A 179 -13.37 4.86 9.19
CA ALA A 179 -13.34 5.84 8.11
C ALA A 179 -12.58 5.32 6.89
N LEU A 180 -11.45 4.63 7.10
CA LEU A 180 -10.72 3.96 6.02
C LEU A 180 -11.58 2.89 5.33
N LEU A 181 -12.18 1.97 6.10
CA LEU A 181 -12.96 0.85 5.54
C LEU A 181 -14.17 1.34 4.75
N LEU A 182 -14.93 2.30 5.28
CA LEU A 182 -16.05 2.93 4.58
C LEU A 182 -15.59 3.70 3.34
N GLN A 183 -14.43 4.36 3.41
CA GLN A 183 -13.89 5.04 2.24
C GLN A 183 -13.52 4.07 1.14
N MET A 184 -13.00 2.87 1.44
CA MET A 184 -12.67 1.89 0.39
C MET A 184 -13.93 1.41 -0.34
N GLU A 185 -15.03 1.16 0.35
CA GLU A 185 -16.32 0.89 -0.30
C GLU A 185 -16.73 2.02 -1.26
N LYS A 186 -16.75 3.26 -0.76
CA LYS A 186 -17.11 4.44 -1.53
C LYS A 186 -16.17 4.65 -2.73
N HIS A 187 -14.87 4.46 -2.53
CA HIS A 187 -13.83 4.60 -3.55
C HIS A 187 -14.08 3.68 -4.75
N TYR A 188 -14.40 2.41 -4.49
CA TYR A 188 -14.77 1.48 -5.56
C TYR A 188 -16.04 1.91 -6.29
N ASP A 189 -17.09 2.27 -5.57
CA ASP A 189 -18.37 2.65 -6.18
C ASP A 189 -18.23 3.92 -7.05
N GLU A 190 -17.51 4.94 -6.58
CA GLU A 190 -17.29 6.19 -7.31
C GLU A 190 -16.49 5.99 -8.60
N HIS A 191 -15.36 5.30 -8.53
CA HIS A 191 -14.51 5.08 -9.70
C HIS A 191 -15.17 4.11 -10.69
N THR A 192 -15.90 3.10 -10.22
CA THR A 192 -16.69 2.23 -11.09
C THR A 192 -17.81 2.99 -11.80
N ALA A 193 -18.52 3.89 -11.11
CA ALA A 193 -19.50 4.76 -11.75
C ALA A 193 -18.84 5.65 -12.83
N ASN A 194 -17.63 6.15 -12.59
CA ASN A 194 -16.88 6.93 -13.57
C ASN A 194 -16.45 6.10 -14.79
N VAL A 195 -16.20 4.80 -14.64
CA VAL A 195 -15.93 3.91 -15.77
C VAL A 195 -17.21 3.64 -16.57
N LYS A 196 -18.33 3.33 -15.92
CA LYS A 196 -19.61 3.09 -16.62
C LYS A 196 -20.04 4.27 -17.49
N LYS A 197 -19.84 5.50 -17.02
CA LYS A 197 -20.12 6.73 -17.80
C LYS A 197 -19.36 6.78 -19.13
N LYS A 198 -18.24 6.06 -19.28
CA LYS A 198 -17.45 6.05 -20.52
C LYS A 198 -18.10 5.22 -21.62
N PHE A 199 -18.91 4.24 -21.26
CA PHE A 199 -19.58 3.37 -22.23
C PHE A 199 -20.60 4.15 -23.08
N GLU A 200 -21.04 5.30 -22.58
CA GLU A 200 -21.96 6.22 -23.23
C GLU A 200 -21.25 7.30 -24.07
N LEU A 201 -19.91 7.31 -24.10
CA LEU A 201 -19.17 8.32 -24.85
C LEU A 201 -19.21 8.01 -26.36
N PRO A 202 -19.35 9.04 -27.23
CA PRO A 202 -19.41 8.84 -28.68
C PRO A 202 -18.16 8.17 -29.28
N ASP A 203 -17.01 8.31 -28.61
CA ASP A 203 -15.71 7.75 -29.00
C ASP A 203 -15.38 6.42 -28.30
N TRP A 204 -16.32 5.83 -27.55
CA TRP A 204 -16.13 4.53 -26.90
C TRP A 204 -15.86 3.40 -27.94
N PRO A 205 -14.87 2.52 -27.73
CA PRO A 205 -14.58 1.43 -28.67
C PRO A 205 -15.72 0.40 -28.75
N SER A 206 -16.16 0.07 -29.97
CA SER A 206 -17.36 -0.71 -30.27
C SER A 206 -17.20 -2.23 -30.33
N GLU A 207 -16.08 -2.76 -29.84
CA GLU A 207 -15.71 -4.19 -29.93
C GLU A 207 -16.66 -5.13 -29.17
#